data_AF-A0A2V6HPI0-F1
#
_entry.id   AF-A0A2V6HPI0-F1
#
_cell.length_a   1.000
_cell.length_b   1.000
_cell.length_c   1.000
_cell.angle_alpha   90.00
_cell.angle_beta   90.00
_cell.angle_gamma   90.00
#
_symmetry.space_group_name_H-M   'P 1'
#
loop_
_entity.id
_entity.type
_entity.pdbx_description
1 polymer ?
#
loop_
_entity_poly.entity_id
_entity_poly.type
_entity_poly.pdbx_seq_one_letter_code
_entity_poly.pdbx_strand_id
1 'polypeptide(L)' 'MLFNSLTFVVFFVIVVTLYWSIGSWTARKNLLVVASYIFYGAWNPPFAALLFSTTAMDFWLGRQIGK' A
#
# COMPACT_ATOMS: atom_id res chain seq x y z
N MET A 1 -2.68 -11.36 1.25
CA MET A 1 -2.86 -12.28 0.13
C MET A 1 -1.52 -12.81 -0.34
N LEU A 2 -1.45 -14.05 -0.85
CA LEU A 2 -0.22 -14.62 -1.40
C LEU A 2 -0.06 -14.26 -2.89
N PHE A 3 1.18 -14.02 -3.34
CA PHE A 3 1.48 -13.69 -4.74
C PHE A 3 1.12 -14.81 -5.73
N ASN A 4 1.19 -16.06 -5.32
CA ASN A 4 0.87 -17.22 -6.16
C ASN A 4 -0.62 -17.61 -6.16
N SER A 5 -1.51 -16.72 -5.69
CA SER A 5 -2.94 -17.01 -5.56
C SER A 5 -3.77 -16.35 -6.68
N LEU A 6 -4.90 -16.97 -7.05
CA LEU A 6 -5.84 -16.38 -8.01
C LEU A 6 -6.41 -15.04 -7.50
N THR A 7 -6.61 -14.93 -6.19
CA THR A 7 -7.02 -13.68 -5.53
C THR A 7 -6.05 -12.55 -5.86
N PHE A 8 -4.74 -12.83 -5.95
CA PHE A 8 -3.74 -11.82 -6.31
C PHE A 8 -3.86 -11.36 -7.75
N VAL A 9 -4.10 -12.29 -8.67
CA VAL A 9 -4.31 -11.94 -10.09
C VAL A 9 -5.50 -11.00 -10.24
N VAL A 10 -6.64 -11.33 -9.61
CA VAL A 10 -7.86 -10.49 -9.66
C VAL A 10 -7.60 -9.11 -9.05
N PHE A 11 -7.00 -9.08 -7.86
CA PHE A 11 -6.65 -7.83 -7.17
C PHE A 11 -5.71 -6.95 -8.03
N PHE A 12 -4.67 -7.55 -8.62
CA PHE A 12 -3.70 -6.84 -9.44
C PHE A 12 -4.35 -6.22 -10.69
N VAL A 13 -5.18 -6.99 -11.40
CA VAL A 13 -5.91 -6.49 -12.58
C VAL A 13 -6.80 -5.30 -12.22
N ILE A 14 -7.53 -5.36 -11.10
CA ILE A 14 -8.37 -4.25 -10.62
C ILE A 14 -7.52 -3.02 -10.34
N VAL A 15 -6.43 -3.16 -9.56
CA VAL A 15 -5.58 -2.03 -9.14
C VAL A 15 -4.92 -1.37 -10.35
N VAL A 16 -4.38 -2.15 -11.29
CA VAL A 16 -3.74 -1.63 -12.51
C VAL A 16 -4.76 -0.91 -13.38
N THR A 17 -5.96 -1.48 -13.56
CA THR A 17 -7.02 -0.85 -14.35
C THR A 17 -7.45 0.49 -13.74
N LEU A 18 -7.66 0.55 -12.43
CA LEU A 18 -7.98 1.79 -11.72
C LEU A 18 -6.83 2.81 -11.77
N TYR A 19 -5.59 2.37 -11.68
CA TYR A 19 -4.43 3.26 -11.74
C TYR A 19 -4.39 4.02 -13.07
N TRP A 20 -4.59 3.32 -14.18
CA TRP A 20 -4.56 3.92 -15.51
C TRP A 20 -5.82 4.71 -15.86
N SER A 21 -6.97 4.43 -15.24
CA SER A 21 -8.20 5.20 -15.45
C SER A 21 -8.21 6.56 -14.73
N ILE A 22 -7.38 6.74 -13.70
CA ILE A 22 -7.27 7.99 -12.94
C ILE A 22 -6.26 8.93 -13.62
N GLY A 23 -6.64 10.18 -13.90
CA GLY A 23 -5.71 11.20 -14.44
C GLY A 23 -4.88 11.93 -13.39
N SER A 24 -5.41 12.09 -12.16
CA SER A 24 -4.73 12.82 -11.10
C SER A 24 -3.62 12.00 -10.43
N TRP A 25 -2.41 12.56 -10.39
CA TRP A 25 -1.27 11.95 -9.71
C TRP A 25 -1.53 11.70 -8.21
N THR A 26 -2.16 12.65 -7.53
CA THR A 26 -2.49 12.52 -6.11
C THR A 26 -3.44 11.34 -5.86
N ALA A 27 -4.45 11.18 -6.73
CA ALA A 27 -5.40 10.08 -6.62
C ALA A 27 -4.75 8.72 -6.94
N ARG A 28 -3.88 8.65 -7.96
CA ARG A 28 -3.09 7.44 -8.26
C ARG A 28 -2.23 7.02 -7.07
N LYS A 29 -1.55 7.97 -6.44
CA LYS A 29 -0.73 7.70 -5.26
C LYS A 29 -1.57 7.18 -4.09
N ASN A 30 -2.71 7.80 -3.81
CA ASN A 30 -3.61 7.36 -2.74
C ASN A 30 -4.17 5.95 -3.02
N LEU A 31 -4.53 5.64 -4.28
CA LEU A 31 -4.94 4.31 -4.70
C LEU A 31 -3.85 3.27 -4.38
N LEU A 32 -2.61 3.52 -4.77
CA LEU A 32 -1.49 2.61 -4.52
C LEU A 32 -1.24 2.38 -3.03
N VAL A 33 -1.35 3.44 -2.21
CA VAL A 33 -1.22 3.35 -0.75
C VAL A 33 -2.32 2.43 -0.18
N VAL A 34 -3.58 2.68 -0.52
CA VAL A 34 -4.71 1.86 -0.06
C VAL A 34 -4.58 0.41 -0.52
N ALA A 35 -4.23 0.20 -1.79
CA ALA A 35 -3.99 -1.13 -2.35
C ALA A 35 -2.89 -1.88 -1.59
N SER A 36 -1.79 -1.21 -1.25
CA SER A 36 -0.72 -1.79 -0.44
C SER A 36 -1.24 -2.28 0.93
N TYR A 37 -1.96 -1.44 1.66
CA TYR A 37 -2.54 -1.82 2.95
C TYR A 37 -3.52 -2.99 2.85
N ILE A 38 -4.35 -3.04 1.82
CA ILE A 38 -5.27 -4.16 1.59
C ILE A 38 -4.49 -5.45 1.28
N PHE A 39 -3.48 -5.39 0.41
CA PHE A 39 -2.68 -6.55 0.02
C PHE A 39 -1.99 -7.20 1.23
N TYR A 40 -1.29 -6.39 2.02
CA TYR A 40 -0.56 -6.84 3.21
C TYR A 40 -1.52 -7.20 4.35
N GLY A 41 -2.57 -6.41 4.59
CA GLY A 41 -3.58 -6.68 5.61
C GLY A 41 -4.35 -7.98 5.35
N ALA A 42 -4.68 -8.29 4.09
CA ALA A 42 -5.30 -9.55 3.71
C ALA A 42 -4.34 -10.76 3.78
N TRP A 43 -3.05 -10.56 4.02
CA TRP A 43 -2.09 -11.65 4.22
C TRP A 43 -1.98 -11.97 5.71
N ASN A 44 -1.76 -10.93 6.51
CA ASN A 44 -1.65 -11.03 7.95
C ASN A 44 -2.04 -9.67 8.57
N PRO A 45 -3.27 -9.52 9.09
CA PRO A 45 -3.75 -8.22 9.60
C PRO A 45 -2.85 -7.57 10.68
N PRO A 46 -2.28 -8.33 11.65
CA PRO A 46 -1.27 -7.79 12.57
C PRO A 46 -0.05 -7.13 11.89
N PHE A 47 0.39 -7.63 10.73
CA PHE A 47 1.53 -7.04 10.03
C PHE A 47 1.22 -5.66 9.45
N ALA A 48 -0.04 -5.35 9.13
CA ALA A 48 -0.41 -4.01 8.67
C ALA A 48 -0.17 -2.94 9.76
N ALA A 49 -0.42 -3.30 11.03
CA ALA A 49 -0.15 -2.42 12.17
C ALA A 49 1.35 -2.19 12.38
N LEU A 50 2.16 -3.25 12.22
CA LEU A 50 3.63 -3.16 12.25
C LEU A 50 4.18 -2.32 11.07
N LEU A 51 3.63 -2.48 9.88
CA LEU A 51 4.05 -1.73 8.69
C LEU A 51 3.72 -0.24 8.85
N PHE A 52 2.54 0.08 9.38
CA PHE A 52 2.14 1.45 9.68
C PHE A 52 3.04 2.09 10.74
N SER A 53 3.29 1.39 11.85
CA SER A 53 4.08 1.93 12.95
C SER A 53 5.53 2.18 12.55
N THR A 54 6.15 1.26 11.81
CA THR A 54 7.52 1.43 11.28
C THR A 54 7.62 2.58 10.29
N THR A 55 6.69 2.66 9.32
CA THR A 55 6.66 3.75 8.33
C THR A 55 6.50 5.13 8.99
N ALA A 56 5.62 5.24 9.98
CA ALA A 56 5.40 6.50 10.72
C ALA A 56 6.64 6.88 11.54
N MET A 57 7.29 5.91 12.17
CA MET A 57 8.49 6.12 12.97
C MET A 57 9.67 6.57 12.11
N ASP A 58 9.91 5.90 10.98
CA ASP A 58 10.99 6.24 10.05
C ASP A 58 10.82 7.66 9.49
N PHE A 59 9.59 8.03 9.10
CA PHE A 59 9.29 9.37 8.62
C PHE A 59 9.54 10.44 9.70
N TRP A 60 9.12 10.16 10.94
CA TRP A 60 9.33 11.09 12.06
C TRP A 60 10.82 11.26 12.39
N LEU A 61 11.56 10.16 12.49
CA LEU A 61 13.00 10.16 12.78
C LEU A 61 13.79 10.88 11.70
N GLY A 62 13.52 10.60 10.42
CA GLY A 62 14.18 11.29 9.30
C GLY A 62 13.96 12.81 9.35
N ARG A 63 12.77 13.24 9.78
CA ARG A 63 12.44 14.66 9.94
C ARG A 63 13.13 15.31 11.16
N GLN A 64 13.52 14.55 12.16
CA GLN A 64 14.31 15.05 13.31
C GLN A 64 15.80 15.12 12.98
N ILE A 65 16.34 14.14 12.25
CA ILE A 65 17.75 14.11 11.85
C ILE A 65 18.07 15.20 10.82
N GLY A 66 17.12 15.55 9.95
CA GLY A 66 17.27 16.61 8.96
C GLY A 66 17.15 18.04 9.50
N LYS A 67 17.05 18.23 10.83
CA LYS A 67 17.16 19.54 11.49
C LYS A 67 18.56 19.75 12.01
#